data_AF-A0AAW4IXW1-F1
#
_entry.id   AF-A0AAW4IXW1-F1
#
_cell.length_a   1.000
_cell.length_b   1.000
_cell.length_c   1.000
_cell.angle_alpha   90.00
_cell.angle_beta   90.00
_cell.angle_gamma   90.00
#
_symmetry.space_group_name_H-M   'P 1'
#
loop_
_entity.id
_entity.type
_entity.pdbx_description
1 polymer ?
#
loop_
_entity_poly.entity_id
_entity_poly.type
_entity_poly.pdbx_seq_one_letter_code
_entity_poly.pdbx_strand_id
1 'polypeptide(L)'
;MKRRIVSVLCCLPLLLGITDKVLDKSNLHNRFKLNIQDNQYPLEDNKFKKIKEESEQLKKQQMLKEIGEGLKQQNEEKLREQKKQEEISSRGLSGEVEEIDFIISFYTNTKDENGGYTVTCTGQPLQYGIVASNVYPLGTKIYLEGYGLFTVADRGGSHFDNYNRLDVLIPKEGDESVSQYRRRVNNMGKPHVKGYVQIK
;
A
#
# COMPACT_ATOMS: atom_id res chain seq x y z
N MET A 1 6.71 29.20 23.05
CA MET A 1 5.36 29.41 23.64
C MET A 1 5.13 28.34 24.69
N LYS A 2 4.76 28.76 25.91
CA LYS A 2 4.47 27.91 27.08
C LYS A 2 2.96 27.63 27.17
N ARG A 3 2.60 26.54 27.89
CA ARG A 3 1.45 26.33 28.82
C ARG A 3 0.69 25.02 28.50
N ARG A 4 0.29 24.13 29.42
CA ARG A 4 0.25 23.99 30.91
C ARG A 4 -0.05 22.48 31.21
N ILE A 5 0.65 21.76 32.11
CA ILE A 5 0.47 21.61 33.58
C ILE A 5 -0.94 21.09 33.93
N VAL A 6 -1.15 19.96 34.64
CA VAL A 6 -1.11 19.70 36.13
C VAL A 6 -0.93 18.18 36.38
N SER A 7 0.08 17.64 37.09
CA SER A 7 0.27 17.52 38.58
C SER A 7 -0.85 16.71 39.26
N VAL A 8 -0.60 15.66 40.07
CA VAL A 8 -0.07 15.62 41.46
C VAL A 8 0.40 14.16 41.74
N LEU A 9 1.66 13.85 42.07
CA LEU A 9 2.43 14.00 43.33
C LEU A 9 2.00 13.09 44.50
N CYS A 10 3.01 12.76 45.32
CA CYS A 10 3.03 12.15 46.66
C CYS A 10 3.30 10.63 46.68
N CYS A 11 4.39 10.09 47.24
CA CYS A 11 5.48 10.65 48.06
C CYS A 11 6.71 9.73 47.95
N LEU A 12 7.89 10.33 47.81
CA LEU A 12 9.17 9.87 48.38
C LEU A 12 9.51 10.90 49.46
N PRO A 13 10.08 10.53 50.63
CA PRO A 13 11.46 10.03 50.66
C PRO A 13 11.68 8.96 51.77
N LEU A 14 12.73 8.15 51.79
CA LEU A 14 14.09 8.52 52.18
C LEU A 14 15.01 7.32 51.93
N LEU A 15 16.21 7.61 51.40
CA LEU A 15 17.39 6.76 51.55
C LEU A 15 17.68 6.54 53.04
N LEU A 16 18.11 5.33 53.40
CA LEU A 16 19.33 5.06 54.18
C LEU A 16 19.62 3.55 54.13
N GLY A 17 20.87 3.20 53.83
CA GLY A 17 21.44 1.90 54.21
C GLY A 17 21.43 0.82 53.13
N ILE A 18 22.48 0.79 52.32
CA ILE A 18 22.99 -0.47 51.77
C ILE A 18 23.66 -1.19 52.94
N THR A 19 23.12 -2.32 53.40
CA THR A 19 23.93 -3.46 53.88
C THR A 19 23.20 -4.77 53.57
N ASP A 20 23.93 -5.65 52.89
CA ASP A 20 23.79 -7.11 52.87
C ASP A 20 22.62 -7.73 52.09
N LYS A 21 22.73 -7.64 50.76
CA LYS A 21 22.56 -8.88 49.97
C LYS A 21 23.63 -9.86 50.46
N VAL A 22 23.26 -10.90 51.23
CA VAL A 22 23.93 -12.23 51.26
C VAL A 22 23.29 -13.23 52.24
N LEU A 23 22.44 -12.84 53.18
CA LEU A 23 21.84 -13.80 54.13
C LEU A 23 20.32 -13.93 54.01
N ASP A 24 19.82 -14.57 52.95
CA ASP A 24 18.62 -15.43 53.07
C ASP A 24 18.43 -16.47 51.94
N LYS A 25 19.50 -16.87 51.25
CA LYS A 25 19.44 -18.02 50.31
C LYS A 25 19.53 -19.36 51.04
N SER A 26 20.07 -19.39 52.27
CA SER A 26 20.27 -20.60 53.07
C SER A 26 18.96 -21.12 53.69
N ASN A 27 18.00 -20.25 54.01
CA ASN A 27 16.72 -20.69 54.60
C ASN A 27 15.71 -21.20 53.57
N LEU A 28 15.74 -20.70 52.33
CA LEU A 28 14.88 -21.23 51.28
C LEU A 28 15.29 -22.67 50.93
N HIS A 29 16.60 -22.93 50.80
CA HIS A 29 17.12 -24.27 50.50
C HIS A 29 16.86 -25.28 51.64
N ASN A 30 16.89 -24.83 52.89
CA ASN A 30 16.62 -25.68 54.06
C ASN A 30 15.13 -25.95 54.29
N ARG A 31 14.21 -25.01 53.98
CA ARG A 31 12.76 -25.28 53.97
C ARG A 31 12.36 -26.31 52.92
N PHE A 32 13.06 -26.36 51.77
CA PHE A 32 12.85 -27.40 50.77
C PHE A 32 13.39 -28.77 51.24
N LYS A 33 14.53 -28.82 51.94
CA LYS A 33 15.10 -30.10 52.43
C LYS A 33 14.32 -30.70 53.61
N LEU A 34 13.81 -29.88 54.53
CA LEU A 34 13.11 -30.37 55.74
C LEU A 34 11.72 -30.95 55.46
N ASN A 35 11.13 -30.69 54.29
CA ASN A 35 9.83 -31.24 53.91
C ASN A 35 9.90 -32.54 53.07
N ILE A 36 11.11 -33.06 52.82
CA ILE A 36 11.30 -34.32 52.06
C ILE A 36 11.43 -35.55 53.00
N GLN A 37 11.76 -35.36 54.28
CA GLN A 37 12.04 -36.48 55.17
C GLN A 37 10.82 -37.15 55.83
N ASP A 38 9.65 -36.51 55.88
CA ASP A 38 8.48 -37.07 56.60
C ASP A 38 7.16 -37.13 55.80
N ASN A 39 7.23 -37.05 54.46
CA ASN A 39 6.08 -37.39 53.62
C ASN A 39 6.55 -37.90 52.27
N GLN A 40 6.73 -39.23 52.16
CA GLN A 40 6.51 -39.90 50.90
C GLN A 40 5.03 -39.73 50.54
N TYR A 41 4.67 -38.60 49.93
CA TYR A 41 3.56 -38.60 49.00
C TYR A 41 4.12 -39.17 47.70
N PRO A 42 3.78 -40.40 47.30
CA PRO A 42 3.90 -40.77 45.91
C PRO A 42 2.89 -39.91 45.17
N LEU A 43 3.29 -38.70 44.75
CA LEU A 43 2.70 -38.15 43.54
C LEU A 43 3.14 -39.13 42.48
N GLU A 44 2.28 -40.12 42.20
CA GLU A 44 2.57 -41.19 41.25
C GLU A 44 3.32 -40.60 40.06
N ASP A 45 4.55 -41.05 39.80
CA ASP A 45 5.38 -40.54 38.69
C ASP A 45 4.58 -40.50 37.38
N ASN A 46 3.60 -41.39 37.25
CA ASN A 46 2.59 -41.42 36.20
C ASN A 46 1.73 -40.15 36.08
N LYS A 47 1.29 -39.52 37.17
CA LYS A 47 0.46 -38.31 37.16
C LYS A 47 1.25 -37.09 36.69
N PHE A 48 2.50 -36.93 37.14
CA PHE A 48 3.37 -35.84 36.68
C PHE A 48 3.77 -36.02 35.22
N LYS A 49 4.07 -37.26 34.81
CA LYS A 49 4.35 -37.61 33.41
C LYS A 49 3.17 -37.30 32.49
N LYS A 50 1.95 -37.66 32.91
CA LYS A 50 0.71 -37.37 32.18
C LYS A 50 0.43 -35.87 32.01
N ILE A 51 0.62 -35.07 33.06
CA ILE A 51 0.47 -33.61 33.00
C ILE A 51 1.49 -33.00 32.02
N LYS A 52 2.72 -33.50 32.03
CA LYS A 52 3.77 -33.03 31.10
C LYS A 52 3.39 -33.36 29.65
N GLU A 53 2.97 -34.59 29.36
CA GLU A 53 2.51 -35.02 28.04
C GLU A 53 1.30 -34.21 27.56
N GLU A 54 0.30 -33.97 28.41
CA GLU A 54 -0.87 -33.11 28.10
C GLU A 54 -0.45 -31.67 27.79
N SER A 55 0.51 -31.11 28.55
CA SER A 55 1.02 -29.76 28.30
C SER A 55 1.79 -29.65 26.97
N GLU A 56 2.51 -30.70 26.58
CA GLU A 56 3.21 -30.78 25.30
C GLU A 56 2.23 -30.94 24.13
N GLN A 57 1.18 -31.75 24.29
CA GLN A 57 0.11 -31.88 23.30
C GLN A 57 -0.66 -30.57 23.11
N LEU A 58 -0.97 -29.86 24.19
CA LEU A 58 -1.65 -28.56 24.11
C LEU A 58 -0.82 -27.53 23.36
N LYS A 59 0.49 -27.45 23.65
CA LYS A 59 1.43 -26.59 22.90
C LYS A 59 1.49 -26.97 21.42
N LYS A 60 1.52 -28.27 21.11
CA LYS A 60 1.52 -28.75 19.72
C LYS A 60 0.22 -28.37 18.99
N GLN A 61 -0.94 -28.50 19.64
CA GLN A 61 -2.23 -28.08 19.07
C GLN A 61 -2.30 -26.57 18.82
N GLN A 62 -1.79 -25.77 19.76
CA GLN A 62 -1.72 -24.31 19.60
C GLN A 62 -0.83 -23.93 18.41
N MET A 63 0.39 -24.48 18.31
CA MET A 63 1.27 -24.23 17.18
C MET A 63 0.65 -24.64 15.83
N LEU A 64 -0.02 -25.80 15.77
CA LEU A 64 -0.70 -26.24 14.54
C LEU A 64 -1.82 -25.29 14.12
N LYS A 65 -2.54 -24.71 15.09
CA LYS A 65 -3.59 -23.72 14.83
C LYS A 65 -3.00 -22.42 14.28
N GLU A 66 -1.93 -21.91 14.89
CA GLU A 66 -1.23 -20.71 14.42
C GLU A 66 -0.66 -20.89 13.01
N ILE A 67 -0.05 -22.04 12.72
CA ILE A 67 0.44 -22.39 11.38
C ILE A 67 -0.72 -22.42 10.37
N GLY A 68 -1.86 -23.03 10.75
CA GLY A 68 -3.04 -23.10 9.91
C GLY A 68 -3.65 -21.72 9.61
N GLU A 69 -3.71 -20.83 10.59
CA GLU A 69 -4.17 -19.45 10.42
C GLU A 69 -3.21 -18.63 9.56
N GLY A 70 -1.89 -18.75 9.78
CA GLY A 70 -0.88 -18.10 8.96
C GLY A 70 -0.90 -18.55 7.49
N LEU A 71 -1.08 -19.85 7.23
CA LEU A 71 -1.23 -20.38 5.88
C LEU A 71 -2.49 -19.84 5.17
N LYS A 72 -3.61 -19.70 5.89
CA LYS A 72 -4.83 -19.10 5.35
C LYS A 72 -4.60 -17.64 4.96
N GLN A 73 -4.00 -16.85 5.84
CA GLN A 73 -3.69 -15.44 5.56
C GLN A 73 -2.76 -15.30 4.35
N GLN A 74 -1.69 -16.09 4.28
CA GLN A 74 -0.77 -16.08 3.14
C GLN A 74 -1.46 -16.46 1.82
N ASN A 75 -2.38 -17.43 1.85
CA ASN A 75 -3.13 -17.81 0.65
C ASN A 75 -4.10 -16.70 0.21
N GLU A 76 -4.76 -16.02 1.15
CA GLU A 76 -5.64 -14.90 0.85
C GLU A 76 -4.88 -13.70 0.28
N GLU A 77 -3.71 -13.37 0.83
CA GLU A 77 -2.84 -12.31 0.30
C GLU A 77 -2.34 -12.63 -1.11
N LYS A 78 -1.86 -13.87 -1.33
CA LYS A 78 -1.46 -14.31 -2.68
C LYS A 78 -2.60 -14.22 -3.68
N LEU A 79 -3.81 -14.62 -3.28
CA LEU A 79 -4.99 -14.55 -4.14
C LEU A 79 -5.37 -13.09 -4.45
N ARG A 80 -5.26 -12.18 -3.48
CA ARG A 80 -5.50 -10.75 -3.69
C ARG A 80 -4.49 -10.15 -4.67
N GLU A 81 -3.22 -10.48 -4.51
CA GLU A 81 -2.15 -9.97 -5.38
C GLU A 81 -2.31 -10.50 -6.81
N GLN A 82 -2.64 -11.78 -6.98
CA GLN A 82 -2.95 -12.36 -8.29
C GLN A 82 -4.11 -11.63 -8.98
N LYS A 83 -5.22 -11.42 -8.26
CA LYS A 83 -6.37 -10.68 -8.80
C LYS A 83 -6.00 -9.25 -9.19
N LYS A 84 -5.23 -8.55 -8.35
CA LYS A 84 -4.75 -7.20 -8.65
C LYS A 84 -3.88 -7.18 -9.91
N GLN A 85 -2.97 -8.16 -10.04
CA GLN A 85 -2.11 -8.28 -11.21
C GLN A 85 -2.89 -8.62 -12.49
N GLU A 86 -3.90 -9.47 -12.40
CA GLU A 86 -4.83 -9.77 -13.50
C GLU A 86 -5.60 -8.51 -13.91
N GLU A 87 -6.09 -7.73 -12.95
CA GLU A 87 -6.82 -6.49 -13.17
C GLU A 87 -5.93 -5.44 -13.86
N ILE A 88 -4.69 -5.26 -13.40
CA ILE A 88 -3.68 -4.37 -14.01
C ILE A 88 -3.37 -4.81 -15.44
N SER A 89 -3.15 -6.12 -15.63
CA SER A 89 -2.85 -6.69 -16.95
C SER A 89 -4.02 -6.53 -17.91
N SER A 90 -5.25 -6.66 -17.41
CA SER A 90 -6.47 -6.46 -18.23
C SER A 90 -6.63 -5.02 -18.73
N ARG A 91 -6.06 -4.03 -18.02
CA ARG A 91 -5.96 -2.63 -18.46
C ARG A 91 -4.83 -2.36 -19.44
N GLY A 92 -4.04 -3.38 -19.81
CA GLY A 92 -2.85 -3.24 -20.65
C GLY A 92 -1.67 -2.56 -19.96
N LEU A 93 -1.66 -2.57 -18.62
CA LEU A 93 -0.55 -2.11 -17.79
C LEU A 93 0.26 -3.32 -17.30
N SER A 94 1.49 -3.08 -16.87
CA SER A 94 2.32 -4.12 -16.25
C SER A 94 3.15 -3.57 -15.10
N GLY A 95 3.58 -4.45 -14.20
CA GLY A 95 4.35 -4.06 -13.02
C GLY A 95 3.54 -3.27 -12.00
N GLU A 96 4.24 -2.39 -11.27
CA GLU A 96 3.63 -1.53 -10.26
C GLU A 96 2.84 -0.38 -10.90
N VAL A 97 1.71 -0.05 -10.31
CA VAL A 97 0.85 1.05 -10.75
C VAL A 97 0.51 1.97 -9.60
N GLU A 98 0.45 3.26 -9.88
CA GLU A 98 -0.03 4.29 -8.97
C GLU A 98 -1.44 4.75 -9.39
N GLU A 99 -2.38 4.74 -8.45
CA GLU A 99 -3.74 5.24 -8.67
C GLU A 99 -3.78 6.76 -8.40
N ILE A 100 -4.29 7.53 -9.35
CA ILE A 100 -4.34 9.00 -9.30
C ILE A 100 -5.69 9.49 -9.82
N ASP A 101 -6.30 10.44 -9.11
CA ASP A 101 -7.45 11.20 -9.62
C ASP A 101 -6.97 12.35 -10.51
N PHE A 102 -7.14 12.20 -11.82
CA PHE A 102 -6.75 13.18 -12.82
C PHE A 102 -7.84 14.19 -13.10
N ILE A 103 -7.44 15.42 -13.43
CA ILE A 103 -8.27 16.37 -14.18
C ILE A 103 -7.77 16.34 -15.62
N ILE A 104 -8.59 15.83 -16.54
CA ILE A 104 -8.20 15.74 -17.95
C ILE A 104 -8.83 16.87 -18.76
N SER A 105 -8.11 17.36 -19.75
CA SER A 105 -8.63 18.17 -20.85
C SER A 105 -8.43 17.45 -22.18
N PHE A 106 -8.89 18.08 -23.26
CA PHE A 106 -8.84 17.50 -24.59
C PHE A 106 -8.35 18.53 -25.59
N TYR A 107 -7.53 18.09 -26.54
CA TYR A 107 -7.04 18.91 -27.65
C TYR A 107 -7.22 18.22 -28.99
N THR A 108 -7.31 19.01 -30.05
CA THR A 108 -7.42 18.52 -31.42
C THR A 108 -6.06 18.42 -32.10
N ASN A 109 -5.98 17.67 -33.21
CA ASN A 109 -4.84 17.70 -34.12
C ASN A 109 -4.92 18.85 -35.16
N THR A 110 -5.76 19.87 -34.92
CA THR A 110 -5.85 21.02 -35.82
C THR A 110 -4.63 21.92 -35.64
N LYS A 111 -4.12 22.48 -36.75
CA LYS A 111 -2.91 23.31 -36.76
C LYS A 111 -2.91 24.44 -35.74
N ASP A 112 -4.05 25.07 -35.53
CA ASP A 112 -4.14 26.21 -34.61
C ASP A 112 -4.04 25.80 -33.13
N GLU A 113 -4.41 24.56 -32.79
CA GLU A 113 -4.38 24.06 -31.40
C GLU A 113 -3.07 23.32 -31.10
N ASN A 114 -2.49 22.64 -32.08
CA ASN A 114 -1.26 21.88 -31.90
C ASN A 114 -0.01 22.60 -32.43
N GLY A 115 -0.09 23.90 -32.72
CA GLY A 115 1.05 24.70 -33.21
C GLY A 115 1.50 24.37 -34.65
N GLY A 116 0.69 23.66 -35.43
CA GLY A 116 0.95 23.31 -36.81
C GLY A 116 1.68 22.00 -37.02
N TYR A 117 2.00 21.28 -35.94
CA TYR A 117 2.69 20.00 -36.00
C TYR A 117 1.79 18.87 -36.50
N THR A 118 2.36 17.87 -37.17
CA THR A 118 1.64 16.66 -37.64
C THR A 118 2.02 15.42 -36.85
N VAL A 119 2.95 15.56 -35.91
CA VAL A 119 3.51 14.49 -35.08
C VAL A 119 3.61 14.97 -33.64
N THR A 120 3.62 14.01 -32.71
CA THR A 120 3.89 14.23 -31.28
C THR A 120 5.36 14.57 -31.03
N CYS A 121 5.69 14.95 -29.79
CA CYS A 121 7.08 15.14 -29.34
C CYS A 121 7.98 13.90 -29.56
N THR A 122 7.42 12.69 -29.56
CA THR A 122 8.17 11.45 -29.88
C THR A 122 8.25 11.13 -31.37
N GLY A 123 7.68 11.97 -32.25
CA GLY A 123 7.67 11.78 -33.70
C GLY A 123 6.57 10.83 -34.21
N GLN A 124 5.67 10.38 -33.34
CA GLN A 124 4.55 9.51 -33.73
C GLN A 124 3.38 10.32 -34.31
N PRO A 125 2.60 9.77 -35.27
CA PRO A 125 1.40 10.43 -35.77
C PRO A 125 0.41 10.77 -34.64
N LEU A 126 -0.29 11.89 -34.79
CA LEU A 126 -1.35 12.32 -33.87
C LEU A 126 -2.58 11.40 -34.00
N GLN A 127 -2.76 10.50 -33.03
CA GLN A 127 -3.85 9.52 -32.97
C GLN A 127 -4.37 9.32 -31.53
N TYR A 128 -5.59 8.80 -31.39
CA TYR A 128 -6.12 8.44 -30.07
C TYR A 128 -5.20 7.47 -29.32
N GLY A 129 -5.15 7.59 -28.00
CA GLY A 129 -4.19 6.85 -27.16
C GLY A 129 -2.92 7.64 -26.83
N ILE A 130 -2.86 8.93 -27.17
CA ILE A 130 -1.80 9.87 -26.80
C ILE A 130 -2.30 10.86 -25.74
N VAL A 131 -1.46 11.11 -24.73
CA VAL A 131 -1.65 12.25 -23.80
C VAL A 131 -0.42 13.15 -23.80
N ALA A 132 -0.67 14.42 -23.50
CA ALA A 132 0.34 15.38 -23.09
C ALA A 132 0.45 15.45 -21.56
N SER A 133 1.68 15.45 -21.06
CA SER A 133 2.02 15.75 -19.67
C SER A 133 3.45 16.27 -19.62
N ASN A 134 3.75 17.24 -18.74
CA ASN A 134 5.13 17.70 -18.54
C ASN A 134 5.83 17.00 -17.37
N VAL A 135 5.06 16.32 -16.51
CA VAL A 135 5.57 15.63 -15.32
C VAL A 135 5.98 14.20 -15.62
N TYR A 136 5.17 13.46 -16.39
CA TYR A 136 5.48 12.05 -16.68
C TYR A 136 6.50 11.91 -17.83
N PRO A 137 7.47 11.00 -17.71
CA PRO A 137 8.39 10.67 -18.80
C PRO A 137 7.66 10.26 -20.09
N LEU A 138 8.28 10.55 -21.25
CA LEU A 138 7.75 10.04 -22.52
C LEU A 138 7.75 8.51 -22.52
N GLY A 139 6.69 7.94 -23.07
CA GLY A 139 6.44 6.50 -23.11
C GLY A 139 5.86 5.92 -21.81
N THR A 140 5.52 6.73 -20.81
CA THR A 140 4.73 6.27 -19.65
C THR A 140 3.35 5.83 -20.10
N LYS A 141 2.85 4.72 -19.54
CA LYS A 141 1.51 4.19 -19.81
C LYS A 141 0.56 4.63 -18.70
N ILE A 142 -0.61 5.14 -19.09
CA ILE A 142 -1.64 5.60 -18.17
C ILE A 142 -2.98 5.05 -18.65
N TYR A 143 -3.65 4.27 -17.82
CA TYR A 143 -5.03 3.89 -18.05
C TYR A 143 -5.96 4.92 -17.40
N LEU A 144 -6.96 5.41 -18.13
CA LEU A 144 -7.97 6.35 -17.64
C LEU A 144 -9.34 5.67 -17.68
N GLU A 145 -10.02 5.59 -16.53
CA GLU A 145 -11.34 4.94 -16.45
C GLU A 145 -12.35 5.60 -17.40
N GLY A 146 -13.00 4.77 -18.23
CA GLY A 146 -13.95 5.23 -19.25
C GLY A 146 -13.31 5.76 -20.54
N TYR A 147 -11.99 5.93 -20.61
CA TYR A 147 -11.29 6.44 -21.80
C TYR A 147 -10.32 5.42 -22.40
N GLY A 148 -9.70 4.57 -21.59
CA GLY A 148 -8.80 3.49 -22.02
C GLY A 148 -7.33 3.75 -21.73
N LEU A 149 -6.46 3.00 -22.42
CA LEU A 149 -5.01 3.05 -22.23
C LEU A 149 -4.38 4.12 -23.12
N PHE A 150 -3.52 4.95 -22.53
CA PHE A 150 -2.79 5.99 -23.22
C PHE A 150 -1.28 5.91 -22.98
N THR A 151 -0.55 6.56 -23.87
CA THR A 151 0.90 6.78 -23.79
C THR A 151 1.19 8.26 -23.69
N VAL A 152 2.05 8.64 -22.74
CA VAL A 152 2.59 9.99 -22.68
C VAL A 152 3.56 10.15 -23.85
N ALA A 153 3.13 10.82 -24.91
CA ALA A 153 3.93 11.01 -26.12
C ALA A 153 4.10 12.48 -26.48
N ASP A 154 3.42 13.38 -25.75
CA ASP A 154 3.40 14.79 -26.06
C ASP A 154 3.65 15.66 -24.82
N ARG A 155 3.88 16.95 -25.07
CA ARG A 155 4.07 17.98 -24.06
C ARG A 155 3.04 19.09 -24.24
N GLY A 156 2.65 19.70 -23.14
CA GLY A 156 1.63 20.75 -23.12
C GLY A 156 2.19 22.07 -22.61
N GLY A 157 1.35 23.11 -22.60
CA GLY A 157 1.67 24.37 -21.92
C GLY A 157 1.85 24.19 -20.40
N SER A 158 2.24 25.26 -19.71
CA SER A 158 2.57 25.23 -18.28
C SER A 158 1.45 24.74 -17.34
N HIS A 159 0.19 24.71 -17.81
CA HIS A 159 -0.91 24.13 -17.06
C HIS A 159 -0.74 22.63 -16.75
N PHE A 160 0.08 21.93 -17.56
CA PHE A 160 0.42 20.51 -17.46
C PHE A 160 1.75 20.24 -16.73
N ASP A 161 2.35 21.27 -16.12
CA ASP A 161 3.40 21.13 -15.10
C ASP A 161 2.77 20.70 -13.75
N ASN A 162 1.83 19.76 -13.81
CA ASN A 162 1.08 19.26 -12.67
C ASN A 162 0.85 17.76 -12.85
N TYR A 163 1.19 16.99 -11.81
CA TYR A 163 1.14 15.54 -11.83
C TYR A 163 -0.27 15.01 -12.10
N ASN A 164 -1.32 15.69 -11.64
CA ASN A 164 -2.69 15.22 -11.81
C ASN A 164 -3.42 15.84 -13.01
N ARG A 165 -2.71 16.44 -13.97
CA ARG A 165 -3.32 17.00 -15.19
C ARG A 165 -2.75 16.42 -16.47
N LEU A 166 -3.64 16.04 -17.37
CA LEU A 166 -3.31 15.46 -18.68
C LEU A 166 -4.14 16.15 -19.77
N ASP A 167 -3.55 16.31 -20.95
CA ASP A 167 -4.28 16.70 -22.16
C ASP A 167 -4.41 15.51 -23.09
N VAL A 168 -5.64 15.09 -23.39
CA VAL A 168 -5.89 13.91 -24.21
C VAL A 168 -6.11 14.32 -25.66
N LEU A 169 -5.37 13.71 -26.59
CA LEU A 169 -5.58 13.94 -28.01
C LEU A 169 -6.86 13.24 -28.45
N ILE A 170 -7.80 14.01 -28.99
CA ILE A 170 -9.02 13.49 -29.62
C ILE A 170 -8.91 13.68 -31.12
N PRO A 171 -8.86 12.63 -31.96
CA PRO A 171 -8.79 12.79 -33.41
C PRO A 171 -10.13 13.26 -34.00
N LYS A 172 -10.06 13.82 -35.21
CA LYS A 172 -11.25 14.14 -36.01
C LYS A 172 -12.03 12.86 -36.33
N GLU A 173 -13.35 12.93 -36.24
CA GLU A 173 -14.24 11.83 -36.62
C GLU A 173 -14.79 12.05 -38.03
N GLY A 174 -14.81 10.99 -38.85
CA GLY A 174 -15.44 11.00 -40.17
C GLY A 174 -15.12 12.24 -41.02
N ASP A 175 -16.19 12.90 -41.49
CA ASP A 175 -16.14 14.07 -42.36
C ASP A 175 -16.34 15.41 -41.62
N GLU A 176 -16.24 15.44 -40.28
CA GLU A 176 -16.47 16.65 -39.48
C GLU A 176 -15.76 17.90 -40.04
N SER A 177 -16.49 19.00 -40.20
CA SER A 177 -15.82 20.29 -40.41
C SER A 177 -14.93 20.62 -39.21
N VAL A 178 -13.89 21.44 -39.42
CA VAL A 178 -13.00 21.90 -38.33
C VAL A 178 -13.80 22.53 -37.18
N SER A 179 -14.89 23.24 -37.49
CA SER A 179 -15.76 23.83 -36.48
C SER A 179 -16.55 22.78 -35.68
N GLN A 180 -17.06 21.73 -36.33
CA GLN A 180 -17.78 20.64 -35.63
C GLN A 180 -16.83 19.88 -34.71
N TYR A 181 -15.64 19.54 -35.22
CA TYR A 181 -14.60 18.85 -34.47
C TYR A 181 -14.18 19.62 -33.21
N ARG A 182 -13.83 20.92 -33.35
CA ARG A 182 -13.50 21.77 -32.19
C ARG A 182 -14.63 21.88 -31.19
N ARG A 183 -15.87 22.07 -31.67
CA ARG A 183 -17.04 22.18 -30.79
C ARG A 183 -17.26 20.89 -30.01
N ARG A 184 -17.13 19.72 -30.65
CA ARG A 184 -17.26 18.42 -29.99
C ARG A 184 -16.22 18.26 -28.88
N VAL A 185 -14.95 18.53 -29.19
CA VAL A 185 -13.85 18.41 -28.23
C VAL A 185 -14.00 19.41 -27.08
N ASN A 186 -14.34 20.67 -27.35
CA ASN A 186 -14.58 21.68 -26.31
C ASN A 186 -15.75 21.31 -25.38
N ASN A 187 -16.78 20.65 -25.92
CA ASN A 187 -17.93 20.20 -25.14
C ASN A 187 -17.63 19.02 -24.20
N MET A 188 -16.45 18.39 -24.32
CA MET A 188 -16.04 17.31 -23.40
C MET A 188 -15.65 17.83 -22.01
N GLY A 189 -15.40 19.13 -21.86
CA GLY A 189 -15.15 19.76 -20.57
C GLY A 189 -13.82 19.34 -19.92
N LYS A 190 -13.79 19.34 -18.58
CA LYS A 190 -12.62 18.97 -17.77
C LYS A 190 -13.00 17.96 -16.68
N PRO A 191 -13.29 16.71 -17.04
CA PRO A 191 -13.76 15.72 -16.08
C PRO A 191 -12.66 15.29 -15.11
N HIS A 192 -13.09 14.90 -13.91
CA HIS A 192 -12.25 14.18 -12.97
C HIS A 192 -12.32 12.68 -13.28
N VAL A 193 -11.18 12.05 -13.48
CA VAL A 193 -11.09 10.66 -13.95
C VAL A 193 -10.06 9.92 -13.12
N LYS A 194 -10.46 8.78 -12.56
CA LYS A 194 -9.53 7.87 -11.93
C LYS A 194 -8.60 7.27 -12.98
N GLY A 195 -7.30 7.33 -12.73
CA GLY A 195 -6.28 6.78 -13.62
C GLY A 195 -5.26 5.93 -12.89
N TYR A 196 -4.58 5.08 -13.66
CA TYR A 196 -3.56 4.17 -13.19
C TYR A 196 -2.29 4.40 -14.01
N VAL A 197 -1.25 4.92 -13.36
CA VAL A 197 0.04 5.23 -13.98
C VAL A 197 0.97 4.04 -13.78
N GLN A 198 1.50 3.50 -14.87
CA GLN A 198 2.53 2.46 -14.80
C GLN A 198 3.87 3.06 -14.37
N ILE A 199 4.39 2.54 -13.26
CA ILE A 199 5.73 2.86 -12.76
C ILE A 199 6.74 2.02 -13.55
N LYS A 200 7.78 2.65 -14.06
CA LYS A 200 8.88 1.99 -14.77
C LYS A 200 10.04 1.69 -13.83
#